data_AF-X0SU38-F1
#
_entry.id   AF-X0SU38-F1
#
_cell.length_a   1.000
_cell.length_b   1.000
_cell.length_c   1.000
_cell.angle_alpha   90.00
_cell.angle_beta   90.00
_cell.angle_gamma   90.00
#
_symmetry.space_group_name_H-M   'P 1'
#
loop_
_entity.id
_entity.type
_entity.pdbx_description
1 polymer ?
#
loop_
_entity_poly.entity_id
_entity_poly.type
_entity_poly.pdbx_seq_one_letter_code
_entity_poly.pdbx_strand_id
1 'polypeptide(L)'
;MKTKLFIISILIIFIVSSGGCGYMCKKFNLFCDDPTGIPVLNIEKDVEKTQKTIKENTTIIKESSDNIIKETESITKEADEAQRKIPQDIKPEIDPHIDSIKESSNSIANNTERINKANINLLTTNSTLEEVKKKAKTSDKILLKITEERDEAIKAKNDQMQKMLRWVIVASIIGAGGLGVFGFMYGNRLSLTLSLVCIVVMSIAIFVSTYLIYIIIFGGIILIALIGLLVYNIIAQKKAFKEVVDTVEIAQKNMPTEARTKLFGGKGQTGIMDGIQSKTTMGMVQKEKNKMSNLWMYAKVNGDENSA
;
A
#
# COMPACT_ATOMS: atom_id res chain seq x y z
N MET A 1 -13.48 10.42 -47.62
CA MET A 1 -13.33 9.23 -46.75
C MET A 1 -12.84 9.57 -45.33
N LYS A 2 -11.87 10.49 -45.16
CA LYS A 2 -11.31 10.86 -43.84
C LYS A 2 -12.28 11.52 -42.85
N THR A 3 -13.26 12.29 -43.32
CA THR A 3 -14.25 12.96 -42.46
C THR A 3 -15.30 12.01 -41.87
N LYS A 4 -15.69 10.96 -42.59
CA LYS A 4 -16.64 9.94 -42.09
C LYS A 4 -16.02 9.08 -40.97
N LEU A 5 -14.74 8.75 -41.07
CA LEU A 5 -14.00 8.02 -40.04
C LEU A 5 -13.84 8.84 -38.74
N PHE A 6 -13.68 10.16 -38.85
CA PHE A 6 -13.58 11.04 -37.69
C PHE A 6 -14.91 11.16 -36.93
N ILE A 7 -16.03 11.26 -37.65
CA ILE A 7 -17.38 11.31 -37.04
C ILE A 7 -17.71 9.98 -36.34
N ILE A 8 -17.36 8.83 -36.95
CA ILE A 8 -17.58 7.52 -36.35
C ILE A 8 -16.74 7.33 -35.07
N SER A 9 -15.48 7.80 -35.05
CA SER A 9 -14.64 7.75 -33.85
C SER A 9 -15.19 8.61 -32.70
N ILE A 10 -15.76 9.78 -33.01
CA ILE A 10 -16.39 10.65 -32.01
C ILE A 10 -17.67 10.01 -31.47
N LEU A 11 -18.46 9.35 -32.33
CA LEU A 11 -19.69 8.67 -31.92
C LEU A 11 -19.43 7.46 -31.02
N ILE A 12 -18.38 6.68 -31.30
CA ILE A 12 -17.98 5.53 -30.47
C ILE A 12 -17.50 6.00 -29.09
N ILE A 13 -16.76 7.12 -29.03
CA ILE A 13 -16.34 7.72 -27.75
C ILE A 13 -17.56 8.20 -26.94
N PHE A 14 -18.55 8.81 -27.59
CA PHE A 14 -19.78 9.27 -26.94
C PHE A 14 -20.64 8.11 -26.38
N ILE A 15 -20.73 7.00 -27.10
CA ILE A 15 -21.48 5.80 -26.68
C ILE A 15 -20.80 5.11 -25.49
N VAL A 16 -19.46 5.07 -25.45
CA VAL A 16 -18.72 4.49 -24.31
C VAL A 16 -18.80 5.39 -23.06
N SER A 17 -18.90 6.71 -23.24
CA SER A 17 -18.95 7.66 -22.11
C SER A 17 -20.32 7.82 -21.42
N SER A 18 -21.43 7.41 -22.05
CA SER A 18 -22.78 7.67 -21.51
C SER A 18 -23.46 6.46 -20.85
N GLY A 19 -22.99 5.23 -21.10
CA GLY A 19 -23.63 4.00 -20.57
C GLY A 19 -22.85 3.19 -19.54
N GLY A 20 -21.55 3.46 -19.33
CA GLY A 20 -20.66 2.53 -18.61
C GLY A 20 -20.75 2.54 -17.09
N CYS A 21 -20.95 3.70 -16.47
CA CYS A 21 -20.84 3.82 -15.01
C CYS A 21 -22.01 3.14 -14.26
N GLY A 22 -23.23 3.22 -14.79
CA GLY A 22 -24.41 2.62 -14.14
C GLY A 22 -24.42 1.09 -14.17
N TYR A 23 -23.88 0.48 -15.23
CA TYR A 23 -23.88 -0.97 -15.39
C TYR A 23 -22.80 -1.67 -14.56
N MET A 24 -21.65 -0.99 -14.32
CA MET A 24 -20.55 -1.54 -13.53
C MET A 24 -20.84 -1.55 -12.01
N CYS A 25 -21.38 -0.45 -11.42
CA CYS A 25 -21.71 -0.43 -9.98
C CYS A 25 -22.84 -1.44 -9.65
N LYS A 26 -23.81 -1.64 -10.56
CA LYS A 26 -24.93 -2.56 -10.33
C LYS A 26 -24.57 -4.06 -10.44
N LYS A 27 -23.54 -4.42 -11.22
CA LYS A 27 -23.23 -5.83 -11.54
C LYS A 27 -21.98 -6.36 -10.82
N PHE A 28 -21.02 -5.49 -10.50
CA PHE A 28 -19.75 -5.91 -9.90
C PHE A 28 -19.55 -5.42 -8.46
N ASN A 29 -20.43 -4.57 -7.93
CA ASN A 29 -20.34 -4.00 -6.58
C ASN A 29 -18.96 -3.38 -6.24
N LEU A 30 -18.19 -3.07 -7.28
CA LEU A 30 -16.90 -2.40 -7.21
C LEU A 30 -17.16 -0.93 -7.56
N PHE A 31 -16.73 -0.04 -6.67
CA PHE A 31 -16.77 1.43 -6.84
C PHE A 31 -18.14 2.10 -6.70
N CYS A 32 -19.00 1.60 -5.81
CA CYS A 32 -20.06 2.44 -5.28
C CYS A 32 -19.45 3.25 -4.11
N ASP A 33 -19.55 4.58 -4.18
CA ASP A 33 -19.18 5.48 -3.07
C ASP A 33 -20.04 5.13 -1.86
N ASP A 34 -19.51 4.29 -0.98
CA ASP A 34 -20.02 4.16 0.38
C ASP A 34 -18.93 4.65 1.36
N PRO A 35 -18.64 5.97 1.40
CA PRO A 35 -17.67 6.51 2.32
C PRO A 35 -18.38 6.75 3.64
N THR A 36 -18.74 5.74 4.44
CA THR A 36 -19.11 5.93 5.87
C THR A 36 -19.56 4.68 6.62
N GLY A 37 -19.33 3.47 6.10
CA GLY A 37 -19.45 2.26 6.91
C GLY A 37 -18.33 2.14 7.94
N ILE A 38 -18.12 3.13 8.83
CA ILE A 38 -17.34 2.92 10.05
C ILE A 38 -18.06 1.79 10.77
N PRO A 39 -17.43 0.61 10.98
CA PRO A 39 -18.07 -0.42 11.78
C PRO A 39 -18.34 0.21 13.15
N VAL A 40 -19.62 0.30 13.51
CA VAL A 40 -20.04 0.77 14.82
C VAL A 40 -19.59 -0.29 15.82
N LEU A 41 -18.35 -0.15 16.29
CA LEU A 41 -17.73 -0.99 17.29
C LEU A 41 -18.45 -0.72 18.61
N ASN A 42 -19.40 -1.57 18.95
CA ASN A 42 -20.19 -1.46 20.18
C ASN A 42 -19.43 -2.01 21.40
N ILE A 43 -18.15 -1.67 21.50
CA ILE A 43 -17.21 -2.13 22.54
C ILE A 43 -17.78 -1.84 23.93
N GLU A 44 -18.49 -0.72 24.08
CA GLU A 44 -19.07 -0.32 25.36
C GLU A 44 -20.13 -1.30 25.87
N LYS A 45 -21.09 -1.71 25.03
CA LYS A 45 -22.14 -2.68 25.43
C LYS A 45 -21.55 -4.06 25.68
N ASP A 46 -20.59 -4.48 24.87
CA ASP A 46 -19.97 -5.81 25.00
C ASP A 46 -19.11 -5.90 26.27
N VAL A 47 -18.35 -4.85 26.59
CA VAL A 47 -17.59 -4.77 27.84
C VAL A 47 -18.53 -4.75 29.05
N GLU A 48 -19.60 -3.94 29.01
CA GLU A 48 -20.54 -3.82 30.14
C GLU A 48 -21.30 -5.13 30.40
N LYS A 49 -21.73 -5.83 29.33
CA LYS A 49 -22.33 -7.16 29.42
C LYS A 49 -21.35 -8.17 30.03
N THR A 50 -20.10 -8.17 29.56
CA THR A 50 -19.04 -9.08 30.05
C THR A 50 -18.76 -8.84 31.53
N GLN A 51 -18.67 -7.59 31.96
CA GLN A 51 -18.43 -7.22 33.36
C GLN A 51 -19.57 -7.67 34.29
N LYS A 52 -20.82 -7.52 33.84
CA LYS A 52 -21.99 -7.97 34.59
C LYS A 52 -21.95 -9.49 34.78
N THR A 53 -21.75 -10.25 33.69
CA THR A 53 -21.65 -11.71 33.74
C THR A 53 -20.49 -12.17 34.62
N ILE A 54 -19.33 -11.50 34.56
CA ILE A 54 -18.19 -11.79 35.44
C ILE A 54 -18.57 -11.60 36.91
N LYS A 55 -19.22 -10.49 37.28
CA LYS A 55 -19.62 -10.21 38.67
C LYS A 55 -20.64 -11.23 39.20
N GLU A 56 -21.62 -11.60 38.38
CA GLU A 56 -22.62 -12.60 38.73
C GLU A 56 -21.95 -13.97 38.97
N ASN A 57 -21.12 -14.43 38.01
CA ASN A 57 -20.42 -15.71 38.12
C ASN A 57 -19.45 -15.75 39.31
N THR A 58 -18.75 -14.65 39.58
CA THR A 58 -17.82 -14.55 40.72
C THR A 58 -18.54 -14.75 42.05
N THR A 59 -19.74 -14.15 42.19
CA THR A 59 -20.58 -14.30 43.40
C THR A 59 -21.02 -15.75 43.57
N ILE A 60 -21.51 -16.38 42.51
CA ILE A 60 -21.95 -17.78 42.53
C ILE A 60 -20.78 -18.72 42.89
N ILE A 61 -19.60 -18.51 42.30
CA ILE A 61 -18.40 -19.29 42.59
C ILE A 61 -18.01 -19.14 44.06
N LYS A 62 -18.08 -17.92 44.60
CA LYS A 62 -17.75 -17.66 46.01
C LYS A 62 -18.70 -18.38 46.95
N GLU A 63 -20.01 -18.22 46.77
CA GLU A 63 -21.03 -18.88 47.59
C GLU A 63 -20.91 -20.41 47.52
N SER A 64 -20.70 -20.95 46.32
CA SER A 64 -20.50 -22.39 46.12
C SER A 64 -19.24 -22.89 46.81
N SER A 65 -18.14 -22.14 46.73
CA SER A 65 -16.87 -22.49 47.37
C SER A 65 -16.97 -22.45 48.89
N ASP A 66 -17.64 -21.45 49.45
CA ASP A 66 -17.87 -21.34 50.90
C ASP A 66 -18.72 -22.50 51.42
N ASN A 67 -19.72 -22.94 50.65
CA ASN A 67 -20.53 -24.11 50.98
C ASN A 67 -19.71 -25.41 50.91
N ILE A 68 -18.90 -25.60 49.86
CA ILE A 68 -18.03 -26.79 49.74
C ILE A 68 -17.06 -26.87 50.92
N ILE A 69 -16.45 -25.76 51.34
CA ILE A 69 -15.54 -25.73 52.49
C ILE A 69 -16.28 -26.19 53.76
N LYS A 70 -17.48 -25.66 54.03
CA LYS A 70 -18.28 -26.08 55.20
C LYS A 70 -18.63 -27.57 55.17
N GLU A 71 -19.00 -28.10 54.00
CA GLU A 71 -19.30 -29.53 53.85
C GLU A 71 -18.06 -30.39 54.08
N THR A 72 -16.88 -29.99 53.55
CA THR A 72 -15.62 -30.72 53.81
C THR A 72 -15.22 -30.70 55.30
N GLU A 73 -15.47 -29.59 56.00
CA GLU A 73 -15.28 -29.52 57.45
C GLU A 73 -16.24 -30.46 58.20
N SER A 74 -17.51 -30.55 57.77
CA SER A 74 -18.50 -31.46 58.35
C SER A 74 -18.10 -32.93 58.14
N ILE A 75 -17.72 -33.30 56.92
CA ILE A 75 -17.23 -34.65 56.58
C ILE A 75 -16.04 -35.04 57.46
N THR A 76 -15.09 -34.11 57.65
CA THR A 76 -13.90 -34.37 58.48
C THR A 76 -14.27 -34.59 59.94
N LYS A 77 -15.20 -33.79 60.49
CA LYS A 77 -15.72 -33.97 61.85
C LYS A 77 -16.46 -35.29 62.02
N GLU A 78 -17.34 -35.64 61.08
CA GLU A 78 -18.07 -36.91 61.12
C GLU A 78 -17.12 -38.11 61.00
N ALA A 79 -16.09 -38.01 60.16
CA ALA A 79 -15.03 -39.02 60.04
C ALA A 79 -14.24 -39.18 61.36
N ASP A 80 -13.91 -38.07 62.04
CA ASP A 80 -13.28 -38.09 63.36
C ASP A 80 -14.17 -38.76 64.42
N GLU A 81 -15.47 -38.44 64.42
CA GLU A 81 -16.43 -39.04 65.35
C GLU A 81 -16.63 -40.53 65.09
N ALA A 82 -16.72 -40.94 63.81
CA ALA A 82 -16.80 -42.33 63.41
C ALA A 82 -15.58 -43.10 63.91
N GLN A 83 -14.37 -42.55 63.70
CA GLN A 83 -13.11 -43.18 64.11
C GLN A 83 -13.05 -43.49 65.61
N ARG A 84 -13.61 -42.59 66.44
CA ARG A 84 -13.64 -42.75 67.90
C ARG A 84 -14.59 -43.86 68.37
N LYS A 85 -15.60 -44.20 67.58
CA LYS A 85 -16.64 -45.19 67.93
C LYS A 85 -16.29 -46.61 67.46
N ILE A 86 -15.18 -46.79 66.75
CA ILE A 86 -14.78 -48.10 66.20
C ILE A 86 -14.21 -49.01 67.30
N PRO A 87 -14.73 -50.24 67.46
CA PRO A 87 -14.15 -51.28 68.32
C PRO A 87 -12.69 -51.62 67.96
N GLN A 88 -11.84 -51.89 68.95
CA GLN A 88 -10.38 -52.08 68.75
C GLN A 88 -10.01 -53.25 67.82
N ASP A 89 -10.86 -54.27 67.74
CA ASP A 89 -10.67 -55.50 66.96
C ASP A 89 -10.78 -55.28 65.45
N ILE A 90 -11.62 -54.34 64.99
CA ILE A 90 -11.80 -54.02 63.56
C ILE A 90 -11.15 -52.69 63.15
N LYS A 91 -10.65 -51.93 64.13
CA LYS A 91 -9.99 -50.64 63.95
C LYS A 91 -8.87 -50.63 62.88
N PRO A 92 -7.90 -51.57 62.86
CA PRO A 92 -6.82 -51.53 61.87
C PRO A 92 -7.28 -51.74 60.42
N GLU A 93 -8.47 -52.33 60.21
CA GLU A 93 -9.05 -52.51 58.87
C GLU A 93 -9.80 -51.26 58.40
N ILE A 94 -10.43 -50.51 59.32
CA ILE A 94 -11.28 -49.35 58.98
C ILE A 94 -10.52 -48.02 59.00
N ASP A 95 -9.53 -47.86 59.88
CA ASP A 95 -8.74 -46.63 60.01
C ASP A 95 -8.17 -46.12 58.66
N PRO A 96 -7.59 -46.95 57.78
CA PRO A 96 -7.09 -46.50 56.48
C PRO A 96 -8.17 -45.90 55.58
N HIS A 97 -9.40 -46.41 55.65
CA HIS A 97 -10.54 -45.88 54.88
C HIS A 97 -10.99 -44.52 55.42
N ILE A 98 -11.02 -44.35 56.75
CA ILE A 98 -11.32 -43.06 57.37
C ILE A 98 -10.25 -42.03 57.05
N ASP A 99 -8.98 -42.41 57.13
CA ASP A 99 -7.87 -41.51 56.79
C ASP A 99 -7.92 -41.11 55.31
N SER A 100 -8.29 -42.03 54.42
CA SER A 100 -8.52 -41.72 53.00
C SER A 100 -9.70 -40.76 52.76
N ILE A 101 -10.78 -40.88 53.54
CA ILE A 101 -11.90 -39.92 53.50
C ILE A 101 -11.44 -38.53 53.94
N LYS A 102 -10.69 -38.43 55.04
CA LYS A 102 -10.14 -37.16 55.52
C LYS A 102 -9.17 -36.54 54.52
N GLU A 103 -8.28 -37.34 53.94
CA GLU A 103 -7.34 -36.88 52.92
C GLU A 103 -8.09 -36.36 51.68
N SER A 104 -9.11 -37.08 51.23
CA SER A 104 -9.97 -36.66 50.12
C SER A 104 -10.70 -35.35 50.44
N SER A 105 -11.26 -35.22 51.64
CA SER A 105 -11.92 -34.00 52.11
C SER A 105 -10.96 -32.80 52.14
N ASN A 106 -9.77 -32.98 52.69
CA ASN A 106 -8.71 -31.96 52.72
C ASN A 106 -8.26 -31.56 51.31
N SER A 107 -8.18 -32.52 50.38
CA SER A 107 -7.87 -32.25 48.97
C SER A 107 -8.96 -31.40 48.30
N ILE A 108 -10.24 -31.70 48.57
CA ILE A 108 -11.37 -30.89 48.08
C ILE A 108 -11.31 -29.47 48.65
N ALA A 109 -11.05 -29.31 49.95
CA ALA A 109 -10.92 -28.00 50.59
C ALA A 109 -9.77 -27.17 49.96
N ASN A 110 -8.59 -27.78 49.78
CA ASN A 110 -7.43 -27.11 49.17
C ASN A 110 -7.69 -26.73 47.70
N ASN A 111 -8.32 -27.61 46.91
CA ASN A 111 -8.71 -27.29 45.54
C ASN A 111 -9.75 -26.15 45.49
N THR A 112 -10.66 -26.10 46.46
CA THR A 112 -11.65 -25.02 46.59
C THR A 112 -11.01 -23.68 46.95
N GLU A 113 -9.97 -23.68 47.81
CA GLU A 113 -9.18 -22.49 48.10
C GLU A 113 -8.47 -21.95 46.86
N ARG A 114 -7.93 -22.83 46.01
CA ARG A 114 -7.35 -22.46 44.71
C ARG A 114 -8.38 -21.83 43.78
N ILE A 115 -9.60 -22.36 43.74
CA ILE A 115 -10.72 -21.77 42.99
C ILE A 115 -11.04 -20.36 43.51
N ASN A 116 -11.10 -20.17 44.83
CA ASN A 116 -11.32 -18.86 45.44
C ASN A 116 -10.21 -17.86 45.09
N LYS A 117 -8.94 -18.29 45.09
CA LYS A 117 -7.82 -17.44 44.68
C LYS A 117 -7.90 -17.06 43.20
N ALA A 118 -8.26 -17.99 42.33
CA ALA A 118 -8.49 -17.71 40.91
C ALA A 118 -9.66 -16.72 40.71
N ASN A 119 -10.71 -16.84 41.51
CA ASN A 119 -11.86 -15.94 41.50
C ASN A 119 -11.48 -14.50 41.88
N ILE A 120 -10.60 -14.32 42.88
CA ILE A 120 -10.05 -13.00 43.25
C ILE A 120 -9.24 -12.40 42.09
N ASN A 121 -8.38 -13.19 41.45
CA ASN A 121 -7.61 -12.71 40.29
C ASN A 121 -8.53 -12.31 39.12
N LEU A 122 -9.65 -13.02 38.95
CA LEU A 122 -10.67 -12.71 37.94
C LEU A 122 -11.34 -11.36 38.23
N LEU A 123 -11.68 -11.07 39.49
CA LEU A 123 -12.15 -9.75 39.92
C LEU A 123 -11.14 -8.63 39.66
N THR A 124 -9.86 -8.86 39.97
CA THR A 124 -8.80 -7.89 39.70
C THR A 124 -8.67 -7.63 38.20
N THR A 125 -8.69 -8.68 37.37
CA THR A 125 -8.68 -8.56 35.92
C THR A 125 -9.89 -7.77 35.41
N ASN A 126 -11.07 -7.99 35.98
CA ASN A 126 -12.27 -7.24 35.65
C ASN A 126 -12.13 -5.73 35.93
N SER A 127 -11.38 -5.34 36.96
CA SER A 127 -11.08 -3.92 37.23
C SER A 127 -10.13 -3.32 36.18
N THR A 128 -9.16 -4.07 35.65
CA THR A 128 -8.30 -3.61 34.55
C THR A 128 -9.08 -3.43 33.23
N LEU A 129 -10.18 -4.17 33.07
CA LEU A 129 -11.07 -4.02 31.90
C LEU A 129 -11.75 -2.63 31.87
N GLU A 130 -11.99 -1.99 33.02
CA GLU A 130 -12.47 -0.61 33.09
C GLU A 130 -11.44 0.39 32.52
N GLU A 131 -10.15 0.17 32.77
CA GLU A 131 -9.09 1.00 32.19
C GLU A 131 -9.04 0.85 30.66
N VAL A 132 -9.23 -0.38 30.16
CA VAL A 132 -9.32 -0.65 28.73
C VAL A 132 -10.55 0.04 28.12
N LYS A 133 -11.72 -0.02 28.79
CA LYS A 133 -12.94 0.71 28.40
C LYS A 133 -12.67 2.21 28.26
N LYS A 134 -11.95 2.80 29.22
CA LYS A 134 -11.56 4.23 29.19
C LYS A 134 -10.61 4.55 28.03
N LYS A 135 -9.60 3.71 27.78
CA LYS A 135 -8.66 3.87 26.65
C LYS A 135 -9.36 3.72 25.29
N ALA A 136 -10.30 2.79 25.18
CA ALA A 136 -11.12 2.62 23.98
C ALA A 136 -11.95 3.89 23.70
N LYS A 137 -12.65 4.44 24.71
CA LYS A 137 -13.38 5.72 24.57
C LYS A 137 -12.50 6.89 24.13
N THR A 138 -11.28 6.99 24.65
CA THR A 138 -10.33 8.02 24.21
C THR A 138 -9.92 7.80 22.75
N SER A 139 -9.68 6.54 22.35
CA SER A 139 -9.31 6.20 20.98
C SER A 139 -10.43 6.50 20.00
N ASP A 140 -11.69 6.20 20.32
CA ASP A 140 -12.85 6.53 19.49
C ASP A 140 -13.00 8.04 19.30
N LYS A 141 -12.78 8.84 20.37
CA LYS A 141 -12.77 10.31 20.26
C LYS A 141 -11.65 10.82 19.36
N ILE A 142 -10.47 10.20 19.41
CA ILE A 142 -9.35 10.55 18.54
C ILE A 142 -9.67 10.19 17.09
N LEU A 143 -10.24 9.00 16.84
CA LEU A 143 -10.65 8.57 15.51
C LEU A 143 -11.72 9.48 14.92
N LEU A 144 -12.71 9.91 15.71
CA LEU A 144 -13.71 10.88 15.28
C LEU A 144 -13.07 12.21 14.87
N LYS A 145 -12.16 12.75 15.69
CA LYS A 145 -11.42 13.98 15.35
C LYS A 145 -10.60 13.85 14.07
N ILE A 146 -9.85 12.75 13.92
CA ILE A 146 -9.07 12.50 12.69
C ILE A 146 -9.98 12.38 11.47
N THR A 147 -11.15 11.77 11.64
CA THR A 147 -12.14 11.61 10.55
C THR A 147 -12.73 12.96 10.15
N GLU A 148 -13.07 13.80 11.13
CA GLU A 148 -13.53 15.18 10.90
C GLU A 148 -12.46 16.02 10.19
N GLU A 149 -11.21 16.02 10.69
CA GLU A 149 -10.09 16.74 10.07
C GLU A 149 -9.82 16.27 8.63
N ARG A 150 -9.89 14.96 8.38
CA ARG A 150 -9.77 14.39 7.03
C ARG A 150 -10.92 14.89 6.13
N ASP A 151 -12.16 14.85 6.61
CA ASP A 151 -13.31 15.24 5.80
C ASP A 151 -13.33 16.74 5.51
N GLU A 152 -12.93 17.57 6.47
CA GLU A 152 -12.71 18.99 6.25
C GLU A 152 -11.60 19.24 5.23
N ALA A 153 -10.47 18.53 5.32
CA ALA A 153 -9.37 18.66 4.36
C ALA A 153 -9.77 18.22 2.94
N ILE A 154 -10.53 17.12 2.81
CA ILE A 154 -11.05 16.64 1.53
C ILE A 154 -12.04 17.65 0.95
N LYS A 155 -12.97 18.18 1.77
CA LYS A 155 -13.93 19.22 1.34
C LYS A 155 -13.21 20.48 0.89
N ALA A 156 -12.28 21.00 1.69
CA ALA A 156 -11.51 22.20 1.35
C ALA A 156 -10.73 22.05 0.05
N LYS A 157 -10.08 20.90 -0.16
CA LYS A 157 -9.35 20.59 -1.40
C LYS A 157 -10.30 20.48 -2.60
N ASN A 158 -11.44 19.80 -2.44
CA ASN A 158 -12.43 19.68 -3.50
C ASN A 158 -13.05 21.05 -3.86
N ASP A 159 -13.35 21.89 -2.88
CA ASP A 159 -13.85 23.26 -3.08
C ASP A 159 -12.83 24.14 -3.81
N GLN A 160 -11.55 24.07 -3.42
CA GLN A 160 -10.49 24.81 -4.10
C GLN A 160 -10.33 24.35 -5.56
N MET A 161 -10.36 23.04 -5.79
CA MET A 161 -10.28 22.46 -7.12
C MET A 161 -11.49 22.85 -7.99
N GLN A 162 -12.70 22.79 -7.44
CA GLN A 162 -13.91 23.23 -8.14
C GLN A 162 -13.90 24.72 -8.47
N LYS A 163 -13.42 25.58 -7.56
CA LYS A 163 -13.26 27.03 -7.83
C LYS A 163 -12.29 27.27 -8.99
N MET A 164 -11.17 26.55 -9.04
CA MET A 164 -10.19 26.68 -10.12
C MET A 164 -10.78 26.20 -11.46
N LEU A 165 -11.48 25.05 -11.47
CA LEU A 165 -12.19 24.53 -12.65
C LEU A 165 -13.27 25.51 -13.14
N ARG A 166 -14.04 26.12 -12.24
CA ARG A 166 -15.08 27.11 -12.60
C ARG A 166 -14.48 28.33 -13.29
N TRP A 167 -13.35 28.84 -12.80
CA TRP A 167 -12.64 29.94 -13.44
C TRP A 167 -12.09 29.59 -14.83
N VAL A 168 -11.55 28.38 -14.99
CA VAL A 168 -11.09 27.88 -16.30
C VAL A 168 -12.24 27.76 -17.30
N ILE A 169 -13.41 27.27 -16.87
CA ILE A 169 -14.60 27.17 -17.71
C ILE A 169 -15.07 28.57 -18.15
N VAL A 170 -15.18 29.52 -17.21
CA VAL A 170 -15.61 30.89 -17.51
C VAL A 170 -14.65 31.59 -18.48
N ALA A 171 -13.34 31.48 -18.26
CA ALA A 171 -12.34 32.05 -19.16
C ALA A 171 -12.40 31.43 -20.57
N SER A 172 -12.67 30.12 -20.67
CA SER A 172 -12.80 29.41 -21.94
C SER A 172 -14.05 29.83 -22.72
N ILE A 173 -15.18 30.07 -22.03
CA ILE A 173 -16.42 30.58 -22.66
C ILE A 173 -16.21 31.97 -23.25
N ILE A 174 -15.56 32.87 -22.49
CA ILE A 174 -15.25 34.23 -22.95
C ILE A 174 -14.29 34.20 -24.14
N GLY A 175 -13.25 33.37 -24.08
CA GLY A 175 -12.29 33.18 -25.17
C GLY A 175 -12.94 32.63 -26.44
N ALA A 176 -13.70 31.54 -26.33
CA ALA A 176 -14.37 30.92 -27.47
C ALA A 176 -15.41 31.85 -28.13
N GLY A 177 -16.20 32.56 -27.32
CA GLY A 177 -17.21 33.52 -27.79
C GLY A 177 -16.60 34.77 -28.41
N GLY A 178 -15.65 35.41 -27.72
CA GLY A 178 -15.01 36.64 -28.21
C GLY A 178 -14.19 36.43 -29.48
N LEU A 179 -13.35 35.38 -29.50
CA LEU A 179 -12.53 35.05 -30.67
C LEU A 179 -13.35 34.48 -31.82
N GLY A 180 -14.44 33.77 -31.52
CA GLY A 180 -15.38 33.24 -32.51
C GLY A 180 -16.08 34.34 -33.30
N VAL A 181 -16.65 35.33 -32.59
CA VAL A 181 -17.31 36.48 -33.22
C VAL A 181 -16.30 37.34 -34.00
N PHE A 182 -15.12 37.57 -33.43
CA PHE A 182 -14.07 38.34 -34.10
C PHE A 182 -13.55 37.63 -35.36
N GLY A 183 -13.40 36.30 -35.34
CA GLY A 183 -13.02 35.53 -36.52
C GLY A 183 -14.07 35.47 -37.60
N PHE A 184 -15.35 35.46 -37.22
CA PHE A 184 -16.45 35.51 -38.19
C PHE A 184 -16.54 36.87 -38.88
N MET A 185 -16.41 37.97 -38.14
CA MET A 185 -16.52 39.33 -38.71
C MET A 185 -15.34 39.72 -39.61
N TYR A 186 -14.11 39.33 -39.25
CA TYR A 186 -12.90 39.74 -39.99
C TYR A 186 -12.39 38.68 -40.97
N GLY A 187 -13.04 37.52 -41.08
CA GLY A 187 -12.67 36.45 -42.01
C GLY A 187 -11.29 35.82 -41.77
N ASN A 188 -10.66 36.12 -40.63
CA ASN A 188 -9.32 35.64 -40.32
C ASN A 188 -9.40 34.16 -39.88
N ARG A 189 -8.79 33.27 -40.65
CA ARG A 189 -8.79 31.82 -40.37
C ARG A 189 -8.16 31.48 -39.02
N LEU A 190 -7.24 32.32 -38.53
CA LEU A 190 -6.48 32.09 -37.32
C LEU A 190 -7.35 32.19 -36.04
N SER A 191 -8.29 33.15 -35.99
CA SER A 191 -9.20 33.30 -34.85
C SER A 191 -10.29 32.22 -34.81
N LEU A 192 -10.75 31.73 -35.96
CA LEU A 192 -11.64 30.57 -36.02
C LEU A 192 -10.96 29.28 -35.51
N THR A 193 -9.69 29.06 -35.88
CA THR A 193 -8.92 27.91 -35.34
C THR A 193 -8.68 28.05 -33.84
N LEU A 194 -8.44 29.26 -33.33
CA LEU A 194 -8.21 29.50 -31.90
C LEU A 194 -9.48 29.30 -31.06
N SER A 195 -10.65 29.71 -31.58
CA SER A 195 -11.96 29.44 -30.95
C SER A 195 -12.23 27.93 -30.84
N LEU A 196 -11.90 27.16 -31.88
CA LEU A 196 -12.04 25.70 -31.90
C LEU A 196 -11.15 25.02 -30.83
N VAL A 197 -9.93 25.51 -30.61
CA VAL A 197 -9.05 25.05 -29.54
C VAL A 197 -9.67 25.33 -28.17
N CYS A 198 -10.25 26.51 -27.94
CA CYS A 198 -10.94 26.83 -26.69
C CYS A 198 -12.14 25.91 -26.41
N ILE A 199 -12.91 25.54 -27.45
CA ILE A 199 -14.04 24.60 -27.31
C ILE A 199 -13.53 23.20 -26.92
N VAL A 200 -12.44 22.73 -27.54
CA VAL A 200 -11.83 21.42 -27.19
C VAL A 200 -11.29 21.43 -25.76
N VAL A 201 -10.61 22.50 -25.35
CA VAL A 201 -10.11 22.65 -23.97
C VAL A 201 -11.25 22.69 -22.96
N MET A 202 -12.39 23.33 -23.29
CA MET A 202 -13.58 23.33 -22.46
C MET A 202 -14.21 21.94 -22.32
N SER A 203 -14.32 21.19 -23.43
CA SER A 203 -14.78 19.80 -23.39
C SER A 203 -13.88 18.91 -22.54
N ILE A 204 -12.55 19.10 -22.64
CA ILE A 204 -11.57 18.40 -21.81
C ILE A 204 -11.70 18.82 -20.35
N ALA A 205 -11.90 20.10 -20.02
CA ALA A 205 -12.05 20.56 -18.64
C ALA A 205 -13.31 19.99 -17.97
N ILE A 206 -14.44 19.94 -18.69
CA ILE A 206 -15.68 19.30 -18.22
C ILE A 206 -15.47 17.80 -18.02
N PHE A 207 -14.77 17.14 -18.94
CA PHE A 207 -14.47 15.71 -18.85
C PHE A 207 -13.49 15.38 -17.71
N VAL A 208 -12.44 16.19 -17.53
CA VAL A 208 -11.47 16.09 -16.44
C VAL A 208 -12.19 16.20 -15.10
N SER A 209 -13.13 17.15 -14.96
CA SER A 209 -13.92 17.31 -13.72
C SER A 209 -14.62 16.03 -13.26
N THR A 210 -14.97 15.15 -14.19
CA THR A 210 -15.66 13.88 -13.91
C THR A 210 -14.71 12.69 -13.82
N TYR A 211 -13.53 12.76 -14.47
CA TYR A 211 -12.62 11.63 -14.65
C TYR A 211 -11.18 11.86 -14.14
N LEU A 212 -10.97 12.83 -13.24
CA LEU A 212 -9.64 13.17 -12.68
C LEU A 212 -8.82 11.95 -12.21
N ILE A 213 -9.47 10.98 -11.55
CA ILE A 213 -8.82 9.74 -11.08
C ILE A 213 -8.31 8.91 -12.27
N TYR A 214 -9.08 8.81 -13.35
CA TYR A 214 -8.70 8.06 -14.55
C TYR A 214 -7.57 8.73 -15.34
N ILE A 215 -7.57 10.07 -15.41
CA ILE A 215 -6.52 10.83 -16.11
C ILE A 215 -5.18 10.69 -15.39
N ILE A 216 -5.17 10.67 -14.06
CA ILE A 216 -3.95 10.44 -13.28
C ILE A 216 -3.39 9.03 -13.56
N ILE A 217 -4.25 8.01 -13.61
CA ILE A 217 -3.83 6.61 -13.85
C ILE A 217 -3.33 6.43 -15.30
N PHE A 218 -4.11 6.83 -16.31
CA PHE A 218 -3.72 6.67 -17.72
C PHE A 218 -2.55 7.59 -18.12
N GLY A 219 -2.55 8.84 -17.62
CA GLY A 219 -1.44 9.77 -17.82
C GLY A 219 -0.13 9.23 -17.23
N GLY A 220 -0.20 8.63 -16.04
CA GLY A 220 0.95 7.95 -15.42
C GLY A 220 1.49 6.80 -16.27
N ILE A 221 0.62 5.94 -16.80
CA ILE A 221 1.02 4.80 -17.65
C ILE A 221 1.71 5.27 -18.94
N ILE A 222 1.16 6.30 -19.61
CA ILE A 222 1.75 6.86 -20.84
C ILE A 222 3.12 7.48 -20.56
N LEU A 223 3.27 8.16 -19.42
CA LEU A 223 4.52 8.81 -19.03
C LEU A 223 5.61 7.77 -18.71
N ILE A 224 5.26 6.68 -18.03
CA ILE A 224 6.17 5.54 -17.80
C ILE A 224 6.58 4.91 -19.13
N ALA A 225 5.64 4.73 -20.07
CA ALA A 225 5.95 4.19 -21.39
C ALA A 225 6.91 5.08 -22.19
N LEU A 226 6.73 6.41 -22.14
CA LEU A 226 7.63 7.38 -22.79
C LEU A 226 9.04 7.34 -22.17
N ILE A 227 9.15 7.27 -20.85
CA ILE A 227 10.44 7.12 -20.17
C ILE A 227 11.12 5.81 -20.59
N GLY A 228 10.36 4.70 -20.63
CA GLY A 228 10.86 3.42 -21.09
C GLY A 228 11.41 3.47 -22.52
N LEU A 229 10.72 4.17 -23.43
CA LEU A 229 11.14 4.33 -24.81
C LEU A 229 12.40 5.20 -24.94
N LEU A 230 12.53 6.26 -24.13
CA LEU A 230 13.75 7.07 -24.07
C LEU A 230 14.94 6.27 -23.56
N VAL A 231 14.77 5.49 -22.49
CA VAL A 231 15.81 4.62 -21.96
C VAL A 231 16.23 3.57 -22.99
N TYR A 232 15.26 2.96 -23.67
CA TYR A 232 15.53 2.00 -24.75
C TYR A 232 16.37 2.63 -25.88
N ASN A 233 16.00 3.82 -26.36
CA ASN A 233 16.74 4.52 -27.40
C ASN A 233 18.18 4.86 -26.97
N ILE A 234 18.39 5.26 -25.72
CA ILE A 234 19.74 5.53 -25.18
C ILE A 234 20.58 4.25 -25.17
N ILE A 235 20.00 3.11 -24.77
CA ILE A 235 20.70 1.82 -24.75
C ILE A 235 21.03 1.37 -26.17
N ALA A 236 20.07 1.46 -27.10
CA ALA A 236 20.27 1.09 -28.50
C ALA A 236 21.35 1.94 -29.17
N GLN A 237 21.36 3.25 -28.93
CA GLN A 237 22.40 4.16 -29.45
C GLN A 237 23.78 3.84 -28.87
N LYS A 238 23.88 3.52 -27.58
CA LYS A 238 25.15 3.11 -26.96
C LYS A 238 25.68 1.81 -27.57
N LYS A 239 24.80 0.84 -27.84
CA LYS A 239 25.19 -0.44 -28.46
C LYS A 239 25.69 -0.23 -29.89
N ALA A 240 24.94 0.52 -30.70
CA ALA A 240 25.35 0.86 -32.06
C ALA A 240 26.69 1.63 -32.09
N PHE A 241 26.87 2.59 -31.16
CA PHE A 241 28.13 3.32 -31.06
C PHE A 241 29.31 2.41 -30.70
N LYS A 242 29.11 1.48 -29.75
CA LYS A 242 30.13 0.50 -29.38
C LYS A 242 30.53 -0.38 -30.57
N GLU A 243 29.56 -0.93 -31.29
CA GLU A 243 29.81 -1.79 -32.45
C GLU A 243 30.56 -1.04 -33.58
N VAL A 244 30.26 0.24 -33.79
CA VAL A 244 30.98 1.08 -34.75
C VAL A 244 32.43 1.30 -34.30
N VAL A 245 32.67 1.63 -33.02
CA VAL A 245 34.03 1.81 -32.50
C VAL A 245 34.83 0.50 -32.59
N ASP A 246 34.25 -0.63 -32.20
CA ASP A 246 34.89 -1.96 -32.29
C ASP A 246 35.27 -2.30 -33.74
N THR A 247 34.37 -2.03 -34.70
CA THR A 247 34.62 -2.26 -36.13
C THR A 247 35.78 -1.41 -36.64
N VAL A 248 35.85 -0.14 -36.23
CA VAL A 248 36.94 0.77 -36.61
C VAL A 248 38.27 0.31 -35.99
N GLU A 249 38.29 -0.14 -34.74
CA GLU A 249 39.51 -0.65 -34.10
C GLU A 249 40.02 -1.93 -34.76
N ILE A 250 39.13 -2.86 -35.11
CA ILE A 250 39.50 -4.10 -35.82
C ILE A 250 40.03 -3.77 -37.22
N ALA A 251 39.36 -2.87 -37.95
CA ALA A 251 39.84 -2.40 -39.25
C ALA A 251 41.22 -1.74 -39.14
N GLN A 252 41.44 -0.90 -38.11
CA GLN A 252 42.72 -0.25 -37.87
C GLN A 252 43.85 -1.25 -37.58
N LYS A 253 43.58 -2.34 -36.85
CA LYS A 253 44.56 -3.40 -36.56
C LYS A 253 44.95 -4.20 -37.80
N ASN A 254 44.03 -4.38 -38.75
CA ASN A 254 44.24 -5.16 -39.97
C ASN A 254 44.81 -4.36 -41.15
N MET A 255 45.04 -3.05 -41.00
CA MET A 255 45.62 -2.21 -42.05
C MET A 255 47.16 -2.27 -42.08
N PRO A 256 47.78 -2.14 -43.27
CA PRO A 256 49.22 -1.92 -43.40
C PRO A 256 49.69 -0.69 -42.62
N THR A 257 50.86 -0.76 -42.02
CA THR A 257 51.41 0.26 -41.11
C THR A 257 51.47 1.66 -41.75
N GLU A 258 51.78 1.75 -43.05
CA GLU A 258 51.83 3.02 -43.79
C GLU A 258 50.46 3.67 -43.98
N ALA A 259 49.43 2.87 -44.30
CA ALA A 259 48.06 3.35 -44.45
C ALA A 259 47.47 3.78 -43.09
N ARG A 260 47.81 3.04 -42.02
CA ARG A 260 47.37 3.34 -40.66
C ARG A 260 47.90 4.69 -40.17
N THR A 261 49.18 4.97 -40.37
CA THR A 261 49.80 6.24 -39.95
C THR A 261 49.25 7.44 -40.73
N LYS A 262 48.89 7.25 -42.00
CA LYS A 262 48.32 8.32 -42.84
C LYS A 262 46.88 8.67 -42.46
N LEU A 263 46.06 7.67 -42.13
CA LEU A 263 44.63 7.87 -41.83
C LEU A 263 44.37 8.26 -40.37
N PHE A 264 45.05 7.60 -39.42
CA PHE A 264 44.79 7.74 -37.98
C PHE A 264 45.92 8.45 -37.22
N GLY A 265 47.02 8.79 -37.88
CA GLY A 265 48.17 9.40 -37.23
C GLY A 265 49.13 8.40 -36.57
N GLY A 266 50.35 8.86 -36.32
CA GLY A 266 51.41 8.12 -35.60
C GLY A 266 51.73 8.77 -34.26
N LYS A 267 52.80 8.34 -33.56
CA LYS A 267 53.25 8.90 -32.27
C LYS A 267 53.50 10.42 -32.37
N GLY A 268 52.47 11.23 -32.13
CA GLY A 268 52.50 12.69 -32.13
C GLY A 268 52.03 13.42 -33.40
N GLN A 269 51.48 12.75 -34.40
CA GLN A 269 50.92 13.39 -35.61
C GLN A 269 49.42 13.11 -35.74
N THR A 270 48.62 14.16 -36.00
CA THR A 270 47.16 14.04 -36.21
C THR A 270 46.85 13.44 -37.58
N GLY A 271 46.03 12.40 -37.62
CA GLY A 271 45.60 11.76 -38.87
C GLY A 271 44.53 12.55 -39.60
N ILE A 272 44.24 12.20 -40.85
CA ILE A 272 43.14 12.81 -41.64
C ILE A 272 41.79 12.66 -40.90
N MET A 273 41.61 11.58 -40.15
CA MET A 273 40.39 11.36 -39.36
C MET A 273 40.20 12.39 -38.22
N ASP A 274 41.28 12.92 -37.64
CA ASP A 274 41.19 13.93 -36.58
C ASP A 274 40.68 15.27 -37.12
N GLY A 275 40.87 15.53 -38.42
CA GLY A 275 40.34 16.72 -39.10
C GLY A 275 38.87 16.63 -39.46
N ILE A 276 38.31 15.42 -39.54
CA ILE A 276 36.91 15.18 -39.98
C ILE A 276 35.96 15.05 -38.77
N GLN A 277 36.45 14.50 -37.65
CA GLN A 277 35.60 14.27 -36.48
C GLN A 277 35.39 15.55 -35.66
N SER A 278 34.18 15.73 -35.12
CA SER A 278 33.91 16.83 -34.18
C SER A 278 34.60 16.57 -32.83
N LYS A 279 34.96 17.64 -32.10
CA LYS A 279 35.52 17.54 -30.73
C LYS A 279 34.62 16.70 -29.80
N THR A 280 33.31 16.79 -29.96
CA THR A 280 32.32 16.02 -29.20
C THR A 280 32.40 14.53 -29.53
N THR A 281 32.53 14.17 -30.81
CA THR A 281 32.68 12.79 -31.26
C THR A 281 33.99 12.19 -30.76
N MET A 282 35.11 12.92 -30.85
CA MET A 282 36.41 12.47 -30.31
C MET A 282 36.33 12.17 -28.81
N GLY A 283 35.67 13.03 -28.03
CA GLY A 283 35.46 12.81 -26.60
C GLY A 283 34.65 11.53 -26.29
N MET A 284 33.63 11.23 -27.10
CA MET A 284 32.85 9.99 -26.96
C MET A 284 33.66 8.75 -27.33
N VAL A 285 34.43 8.80 -28.41
CA VAL A 285 35.31 7.69 -28.84
C VAL A 285 36.37 7.42 -27.78
N GLN A 286 37.04 8.46 -27.26
CA GLN A 286 38.07 8.30 -26.23
C GLN A 286 37.50 7.70 -24.93
N LYS A 287 36.27 8.10 -24.55
CA LYS A 287 35.59 7.57 -23.36
C LYS A 287 35.27 6.08 -23.50
N GLU A 288 34.81 5.64 -24.67
CA GLU A 288 34.55 4.22 -24.91
C GLU A 288 35.84 3.41 -25.03
N LYS A 289 36.88 3.95 -25.68
CA LYS A 289 38.22 3.33 -25.73
C LYS A 289 38.81 3.09 -24.34
N ASN A 290 38.67 4.06 -23.43
CA ASN A 290 39.11 3.92 -22.04
C ASN A 290 38.33 2.80 -21.31
N LYS A 291 37.02 2.68 -21.53
CA LYS A 291 36.22 1.60 -20.95
C LYS A 291 36.63 0.23 -21.49
N MET A 292 36.87 0.11 -22.79
CA MET A 292 37.33 -1.13 -23.39
C MET A 292 38.70 -1.52 -22.85
N SER A 293 39.65 -0.58 -22.78
CA SER A 293 40.97 -0.83 -22.20
C SER A 293 40.88 -1.36 -20.76
N ASN A 294 39.98 -0.80 -19.95
CA ASN A 294 39.75 -1.28 -18.58
C ASN A 294 39.14 -2.69 -18.55
N LEU A 295 38.22 -3.01 -19.47
CA LEU A 295 37.65 -4.35 -19.59
C LEU A 295 38.69 -5.39 -20.05
N TRP A 296 39.59 -5.03 -20.98
CA TRP A 296 40.69 -5.89 -21.42
C TRP A 296 41.71 -6.13 -20.29
N MET A 297 42.02 -5.11 -19.48
CA MET A 297 42.83 -5.28 -18.28
C MET A 297 42.17 -6.23 -17.28
N TYR A 298 40.86 -6.09 -17.04
CA TYR A 298 40.10 -6.97 -16.15
C TYR A 298 40.03 -8.42 -16.67
N ALA A 299 39.81 -8.61 -17.97
CA ALA A 299 39.77 -9.92 -18.60
C ALA A 299 41.15 -10.60 -18.61
N LYS A 300 42.24 -9.83 -18.72
CA LYS A 300 43.61 -10.36 -18.61
C LYS A 300 43.93 -10.81 -17.19
N VAL A 301 43.57 -10.01 -16.18
CA VAL A 301 43.76 -10.35 -14.77
C VAL A 301 42.95 -11.59 -14.35
N ASN A 302 41.71 -11.74 -14.83
CA ASN A 302 40.85 -12.87 -14.47
C ASN A 302 40.99 -14.10 -15.41
N GLY A 303 41.63 -13.95 -16.57
CA GLY A 303 41.91 -15.04 -17.50
C GLY A 303 43.11 -15.89 -17.08
N ASP A 304 44.07 -15.28 -16.38
CA ASP A 304 45.26 -15.95 -15.86
C ASP A 304 44.94 -16.81 -14.61
N GLU A 305 43.79 -16.63 -13.95
CA GLU A 305 43.34 -17.46 -12.81
C GLU A 305 42.69 -18.80 -13.20
N ASN A 306 42.29 -19.00 -14.47
CA ASN A 306 41.70 -20.27 -14.95
C ASN A 306 42.69 -21.11 -15.79
N SER A 307 43.97 -20.76 -15.80
CA SER A 307 45.04 -21.49 -16.50
C SER A 307 46.17 -21.97 -15.56
N ALA A 308 45.85 -22.13 -14.28
CA ALA A 308 46.65 -22.84 -13.28
C ALA A 308 45.90 -24.09 -12.77
#